data_AF-A0AAV7LKG9-F1
#
_entry.id   AF-A0AAV7LKG9-F1
#
_cell.length_a   1.000
_cell.length_b   1.000
_cell.length_c   1.000
_cell.angle_alpha   90.00
_cell.angle_beta   90.00
_cell.angle_gamma   90.00
#
_symmetry.space_group_name_H-M   'P 1'
#
loop_
_entity.id
_entity.type
_entity.pdbx_description
1 polymer ?
#
loop_
_entity_poly.entity_id
_entity_poly.type
_entity_poly.pdbx_seq_one_letter_code
_entity_poly.pdbx_strand_id
1 'polypeptide(L)'
;DHTIHAIPVGVTVAHEMGHNLGMLHDTKQCVCSDSTCIMSPSKSKITPKLFSNCSFKYFQDFITKHMPTCLMNKPEGKDLITLPECGNGIVEAGEQCDCGLKE
;
A
#
# COMPACT_ATOMS: atom_id res chain seq x y z
N ASP A 1 22.69 -1.50 4.73
CA ASP A 1 21.99 -2.43 3.84
C ASP A 1 21.27 -1.60 2.77
N HIS A 2 21.97 -1.29 1.66
CA HIS A 2 21.41 -0.48 0.58
C HIS A 2 21.25 -1.36 -0.65
N THR A 3 20.11 -2.03 -0.75
CA THR A 3 19.77 -2.77 -1.97
C THR A 3 19.28 -1.78 -3.03
N ILE A 4 19.96 -1.75 -4.17
CA ILE A 4 19.60 -0.89 -5.32
C ILE A 4 18.21 -1.21 -5.93
N HIS A 5 17.52 -2.23 -5.41
CA HIS A 5 16.22 -2.73 -5.88
C HIS A 5 15.10 -2.61 -4.83
N ALA A 6 15.28 -1.83 -3.76
CA ALA A 6 14.27 -1.70 -2.71
C ALA A 6 12.88 -1.27 -3.25
N ILE A 7 12.83 -0.35 -4.21
CA ILE A 7 11.55 0.13 -4.78
C ILE A 7 10.84 -0.97 -5.59
N PRO A 8 11.46 -1.64 -6.59
CA PRO A 8 10.84 -2.76 -7.29
C PRO A 8 10.37 -3.90 -6.37
N VAL A 9 11.13 -4.19 -5.31
CA VAL A 9 10.73 -5.19 -4.30
C VAL A 9 9.50 -4.70 -3.55
N GLY A 10 9.48 -3.43 -3.12
CA GLY A 10 8.32 -2.81 -2.48
C GLY A 10 7.06 -2.87 -3.35
N VAL A 11 7.19 -2.67 -4.66
CA VAL A 11 6.06 -2.86 -5.60
C VAL A 11 5.56 -4.29 -5.63
N THR A 12 6.47 -5.27 -5.62
CA THR A 12 6.08 -6.69 -5.59
C THR A 12 5.33 -7.00 -4.29
N VAL A 13 5.83 -6.52 -3.15
CA VAL A 13 5.14 -6.66 -1.86
C VAL A 13 3.76 -6.01 -1.91
N ALA A 14 3.65 -4.80 -2.44
CA ALA A 14 2.37 -4.10 -2.59
C ALA A 14 1.38 -4.86 -3.50
N HIS A 15 1.86 -5.47 -4.58
CA HIS A 15 1.04 -6.30 -5.49
C HIS A 15 0.46 -7.52 -4.77
N GLU A 16 1.30 -8.29 -4.09
CA GLU A 16 0.86 -9.51 -3.40
C GLU A 16 -0.01 -9.18 -2.18
N MET A 17 0.28 -8.09 -1.46
CA MET A 17 -0.61 -7.58 -0.42
C MET A 17 -1.95 -7.12 -0.99
N GLY A 18 -1.97 -6.54 -2.20
CA GLY A 18 -3.21 -6.22 -2.92
C GLY A 18 -4.10 -7.45 -3.12
N HIS A 19 -3.52 -8.59 -3.53
CA HIS A 19 -4.27 -9.86 -3.65
C HIS A 19 -4.84 -10.33 -2.31
N ASN A 20 -4.06 -10.25 -1.22
CA ASN A 20 -4.57 -10.54 0.13
C ASN A 20 -5.76 -9.64 0.53
N LEU A 21 -5.82 -8.44 -0.02
CA LEU A 21 -6.88 -7.44 0.19
C LEU A 21 -7.96 -7.47 -0.91
N GLY A 22 -8.04 -8.58 -1.66
CA GLY A 22 -9.11 -8.85 -2.63
C GLY A 22 -8.96 -8.13 -3.97
N MET A 23 -7.87 -7.42 -4.22
CA MET A 23 -7.61 -6.78 -5.51
C MET A 23 -7.24 -7.83 -6.55
N LEU A 24 -7.89 -7.79 -7.72
CA LEU A 24 -7.53 -8.63 -8.87
C LEU A 24 -6.59 -7.88 -9.82
N HIS A 25 -5.99 -8.61 -10.76
CA HIS A 25 -5.17 -8.01 -11.81
C HIS A 25 -5.95 -6.98 -12.64
N ASP A 26 -5.25 -5.93 -13.06
CA ASP A 26 -5.79 -4.89 -13.91
C ASP A 26 -6.10 -5.40 -15.32
N THR A 27 -7.21 -4.91 -15.87
CA THR A 27 -7.62 -5.14 -17.26
C THR A 27 -7.39 -3.88 -18.09
N LYS A 28 -7.65 -3.95 -19.41
CA LYS A 28 -7.44 -2.82 -20.33
C LYS A 28 -8.25 -1.56 -19.98
N GLN A 29 -9.34 -1.70 -19.22
CA GLN A 29 -10.20 -0.59 -18.81
C GLN A 29 -9.74 0.07 -17.50
N CYS A 30 -8.78 -0.52 -16.80
CA CYS A 30 -8.25 -0.01 -15.55
C CYS A 30 -7.19 1.05 -15.82
N VAL A 31 -7.25 2.15 -15.07
CA VAL A 31 -6.40 3.33 -15.27
C VAL A 31 -5.79 3.79 -13.95
N CYS A 32 -4.55 4.24 -14.03
CA CYS A 32 -3.82 5.00 -13.01
C CYS A 32 -3.03 6.11 -13.71
N SER A 33 -2.51 7.08 -12.94
CA SER A 33 -1.73 8.20 -13.51
C SER A 33 -0.34 7.77 -14.00
N ASP A 34 0.14 6.60 -13.60
CA ASP A 34 1.37 5.99 -14.10
C ASP A 34 1.11 5.21 -15.41
N SER A 35 2.17 4.98 -16.20
CA SER A 35 2.12 4.15 -17.42
C SER A 35 1.73 2.68 -17.18
N THR A 36 1.90 2.19 -15.96
CA THR A 36 1.50 0.87 -15.48
C THR A 36 1.07 1.02 -14.04
N CYS A 37 0.15 0.18 -13.59
CA CYS A 37 -0.36 0.20 -12.22
C CYS A 37 0.20 -0.98 -11.43
N ILE A 38 0.15 -0.89 -10.09
CA ILE A 38 0.68 -1.94 -9.20
C ILE A 38 0.07 -3.31 -9.50
N MET A 39 -1.24 -3.39 -9.77
CA MET A 39 -1.94 -4.66 -10.04
C MET A 39 -1.88 -5.12 -11.50
N SER A 40 -1.00 -4.55 -12.33
CA SER A 40 -0.76 -5.05 -13.69
C SER A 40 -0.36 -6.53 -13.66
N PRO A 41 -0.90 -7.39 -14.54
CA PRO A 41 -0.62 -8.83 -14.54
C PRO A 41 0.80 -9.17 -15.01
N SER A 42 1.57 -8.20 -15.51
CA SER A 42 2.89 -8.41 -16.09
C SER A 42 3.90 -7.40 -15.59
N LYS A 43 5.14 -7.86 -15.41
CA LYS A 43 6.26 -6.98 -15.03
C LYS A 43 6.50 -5.96 -16.13
N SER A 44 6.52 -4.69 -15.75
CA SER A 44 6.91 -3.58 -16.62
C SER A 44 8.38 -3.20 -16.37
N LYS A 45 9.02 -2.57 -17.36
CA LYS A 45 10.33 -1.91 -17.16
C LYS A 45 10.22 -0.68 -16.24
N ILE A 46 9.01 -0.14 -16.11
CA ILE A 46 8.68 1.00 -15.26
C ILE A 46 8.17 0.45 -13.94
N THR A 47 8.66 0.99 -12.82
CA THR A 47 8.25 0.58 -11.48
C THR A 47 7.03 1.41 -11.06
N PRO A 48 5.81 0.83 -11.06
CA PRO A 48 4.59 1.57 -10.75
C PRO A 48 4.56 1.97 -9.27
N LYS A 49 3.99 3.14 -8.98
CA LYS A 49 3.77 3.57 -7.57
C LYS A 49 2.30 3.71 -7.22
N LEU A 50 1.42 3.56 -8.20
CA LEU A 50 -0.01 3.82 -8.05
C LEU A 50 -0.86 2.58 -8.32
N PHE A 51 -1.89 2.39 -7.50
CA PHE A 51 -2.99 1.48 -7.77
C PHE A 51 -3.93 2.05 -8.84
N SER A 52 -4.64 1.17 -9.55
CA SER A 52 -5.63 1.59 -10.55
C SER A 52 -6.99 1.89 -9.90
N ASN A 53 -7.84 2.59 -10.64
CA ASN A 53 -9.25 2.77 -10.26
C ASN A 53 -9.99 1.43 -10.01
N CYS A 54 -9.64 0.36 -10.74
CA CYS A 54 -10.19 -0.98 -10.52
C CYS A 54 -9.71 -1.59 -9.20
N SER A 55 -8.42 -1.44 -8.88
CA SER A 55 -7.85 -1.95 -7.63
C SER A 55 -8.56 -1.34 -6.41
N PHE A 56 -8.81 -0.02 -6.44
CA PHE A 56 -9.58 0.65 -5.39
C PHE A 56 -10.99 0.08 -5.24
N LYS A 57 -11.69 -0.17 -6.36
CA LYS A 57 -13.02 -0.77 -6.34
C LYS A 57 -13.01 -2.17 -5.72
N TYR A 58 -12.08 -3.03 -6.13
CA TYR A 58 -11.97 -4.38 -5.57
C TYR A 58 -11.68 -4.36 -4.06
N PHE A 59 -10.79 -3.46 -3.62
CA PHE A 59 -10.49 -3.30 -2.21
C PHE A 59 -11.70 -2.84 -1.40
N GLN A 60 -12.43 -1.84 -1.92
CA GLN A 60 -13.65 -1.36 -1.28
C GLN A 60 -14.71 -2.48 -1.16
N ASP A 61 -14.89 -3.27 -2.22
CA ASP A 61 -15.79 -4.42 -2.21
C ASP A 61 -15.33 -5.47 -1.17
N PHE A 62 -14.02 -5.74 -1.08
CA PHE A 62 -13.44 -6.67 -0.11
C PHE A 62 -13.69 -6.23 1.34
N ILE A 63 -13.33 -4.99 1.70
CA ILE A 63 -13.52 -4.48 3.07
C ILE A 63 -15.00 -4.46 3.45
N THR A 64 -15.88 -4.05 2.52
CA THR A 64 -17.33 -3.98 2.78
C THR A 64 -17.94 -5.37 2.94
N LYS A 65 -17.54 -6.34 2.12
CA LYS A 65 -18.11 -7.69 2.12
C LYS A 65 -17.58 -8.57 3.24
N HIS A 66 -16.28 -8.50 3.52
CA HIS A 66 -15.61 -9.42 4.44
C HIS A 66 -15.38 -8.83 5.83
N MET A 67 -15.43 -7.49 5.98
CA MET A 67 -15.23 -6.80 7.26
C MET A 67 -14.04 -7.37 8.06
N PRO A 68 -12.80 -7.30 7.54
CA PRO A 68 -11.64 -7.93 8.17
C PRO A 68 -11.29 -7.22 9.49
N THR A 69 -11.86 -7.71 10.59
CA THR A 69 -11.77 -7.08 11.91
C THR A 69 -10.34 -6.97 12.44
N CYS A 70 -9.43 -7.84 12.00
CA CYS A 70 -8.02 -7.78 12.36
C CYS A 70 -7.25 -6.59 11.74
N LEU A 71 -7.85 -5.86 10.79
CA LEU A 71 -7.26 -4.66 10.18
C LEU A 71 -7.86 -3.37 10.74
N MET A 72 -8.79 -3.47 11.69
CA MET A 72 -9.54 -2.31 12.21
C MET A 72 -8.91 -1.68 13.46
N ASN A 73 -7.87 -2.29 14.01
CA ASN A 73 -7.10 -1.71 15.12
C ASN A 73 -5.90 -0.93 14.58
N LYS A 74 -5.61 0.22 15.20
CA LYS A 74 -4.34 0.93 14.99
C LYS A 74 -3.25 0.26 15.84
N PRO A 75 -2.08 -0.09 15.28
CA PRO A 75 -0.97 -0.61 16.09
C PRO A 75 -0.46 0.46 17.06
N GLU A 76 0.01 0.05 18.24
CA GLU A 76 0.69 0.96 19.15
C GLU A 76 2.14 1.17 18.68
N GLY A 77 2.62 2.41 18.70
CA GLY A 77 3.97 2.74 18.22
C GLY A 77 5.09 1.97 18.93
N LYS A 78 4.87 1.54 20.18
CA LYS A 78 5.82 0.71 20.94
C LYS A 78 6.00 -0.71 20.38
N ASP A 79 5.01 -1.20 19.62
CA ASP A 79 5.03 -2.55 19.03
C ASP A 79 5.69 -2.55 17.64
N LEU A 80 6.05 -1.36 17.13
CA LEU A 80 6.76 -1.22 15.86
C LEU A 80 8.26 -1.46 16.05
N ILE A 81 8.83 -2.25 15.14
CA ILE A 81 10.26 -2.58 15.09
C ILE A 81 11.01 -1.57 14.20
N THR A 82 10.29 -0.66 13.55
CA THR A 82 10.82 0.40 12.69
C THR A 82 11.33 1.58 13.52
N LEU A 83 12.19 2.40 12.91
CA LEU A 83 12.59 3.68 13.49
C LEU A 83 11.41 4.65 13.40
N PRO A 84 11.16 5.49 14.43
CA PRO A 84 10.12 6.52 14.37
C PRO A 84 10.28 7.45 13.16
N GLU A 85 9.20 7.69 12.42
CA GLU A 85 9.15 8.56 11.24
C GLU A 85 7.95 9.52 11.29
N CYS A 86 8.21 10.79 11.62
CA CYS A 86 7.20 11.83 11.66
C CYS A 86 6.62 12.11 10.26
N GLY A 87 5.29 11.97 10.15
CA GLY A 87 4.51 12.19 8.94
C GLY A 87 3.96 10.91 8.31
N ASN A 88 4.15 9.75 8.95
CA ASN A 88 3.61 8.47 8.49
C ASN A 88 2.20 8.17 9.04
N GLY A 89 1.69 9.01 9.95
CA GLY A 89 0.36 8.92 10.54
C GLY A 89 0.25 7.97 11.75
N ILE A 90 1.37 7.44 12.23
CA ILE A 90 1.46 6.59 13.42
C ILE A 90 2.16 7.39 14.52
N VAL A 91 1.57 7.44 15.72
CA VAL A 91 2.23 8.11 16.84
C VAL A 91 3.27 7.17 17.43
N GLU A 92 4.53 7.47 17.19
CA GLU A 92 5.68 6.65 17.58
C GLU A 92 6.41 7.21 18.81
N ALA A 93 7.41 6.48 19.31
CA ALA A 93 8.15 6.89 20.50
C ALA A 93 8.88 8.24 20.25
N GLY A 94 8.57 9.24 21.07
CA GLY A 94 9.10 10.59 20.94
C GLY A 94 8.16 11.59 20.28
N GLU A 95 7.02 11.14 19.76
CA GLU A 95 6.02 11.98 19.12
C GLU A 95 4.83 12.27 20.06
N GLN A 96 4.33 13.50 20.01
CA GLN A 96 3.08 13.88 20.68
C GLN A 96 1.87 13.66 19.77
N CYS A 97 2.08 13.76 18.46
CA CYS A 97 1.10 13.56 17.41
C CYS A 97 1.80 13.28 16.08
N ASP A 98 1.11 12.60 15.17
CA ASP A 98 1.46 12.48 13.76
C ASP A 98 0.18 12.58 12.94
N CYS A 99 0.06 13.65 12.14
CA CYS A 99 -1.08 13.92 11.27
C CYS A 99 -0.76 13.76 9.78
N GLY A 100 0.37 13.14 9.45
CA GLY A 100 0.85 12.99 8.08
C GLY A 100 1.78 14.10 7.61
N LEU A 101 2.30 13.96 6.40
CA LEU A 101 3.10 14.98 5.72
C LEU A 101 2.26 16.23 5.44
N LYS A 102 2.90 17.41 5.47
CA LYS A 102 2.25 18.66 5.04
C LYS A 102 1.95 18.57 3.53
N GLU A 103 0.72 18.92 3.16
CA GLU A 103 0.29 19.10 1.77
C GLU A 103 1.11 20.17 1.03
#